data_AF-A0A015I449-F1
#
_entry.id   AF-A0A015I449-F1
#
_cell.length_a   1.000
_cell.length_b   1.000
_cell.length_c   1.000
_cell.angle_alpha   90.00
_cell.angle_beta   90.00
_cell.angle_gamma   90.00
#
_symmetry.space_group_name_H-M   'P 1'
#
loop_
_entity.id
_entity.type
_entity.pdbx_description
1 polymer ?
#
loop_
_entity_poly.entity_id
_entity_poly.type
_entity_poly.pdbx_seq_one_letter_code
_entity_poly.pdbx_strand_id
1 'polypeptide(L)'
;MERQDKSKSSKKRKYSEGQSNMDDYHDSTELNEQRFTRINRALVKFFIACGIAFRVVEHLFFINFIKELNAGYNTPTREVLVNQLLERELAQVNFKVNSELEKGMNLTLTFDGWTSGTHRSI
;
A
#
# COMPACT_ATOMS: atom_id res chain seq x y z
N MET A 1 60.76 33.44 22.36
CA MET A 1 59.67 32.90 23.21
C MET A 1 58.52 32.54 22.28
N GLU A 2 58.53 31.30 21.83
CA GLU A 2 57.58 30.69 20.88
C GLU A 2 56.21 30.50 21.54
N ARG A 3 55.11 30.82 20.83
CA ARG A 3 53.75 30.40 21.22
C ARG A 3 53.21 29.48 20.12
N GLN A 4 53.12 28.19 20.43
CA GLN A 4 52.48 27.18 19.58
C GLN A 4 50.96 27.29 19.68
N ASP A 5 50.28 27.50 18.55
CA ASP A 5 48.83 27.33 18.42
C ASP A 5 48.51 25.85 18.20
N LYS A 6 47.83 25.22 19.18
CA LYS A 6 47.31 23.85 19.07
C LYS A 6 46.02 23.86 18.26
N SER A 7 46.05 23.33 17.04
CA SER A 7 44.87 23.03 16.23
C SER A 7 44.03 21.91 16.89
N LYS A 8 42.77 22.20 17.21
CA LYS A 8 41.81 21.20 17.71
C LYS A 8 41.29 20.38 16.53
N SER A 9 41.70 19.10 16.48
CA SER A 9 41.17 18.12 15.54
C SER A 9 39.67 17.88 15.77
N SER A 10 38.83 18.26 14.81
CA SER A 10 37.41 17.94 14.77
C SER A 10 37.22 16.49 14.30
N LYS A 11 37.05 15.56 15.26
CA LYS A 11 36.61 14.19 14.99
C LYS A 11 35.22 14.19 14.35
N LYS A 12 35.14 13.97 13.03
CA LYS A 12 33.88 13.65 12.35
C LYS A 12 33.32 12.36 12.92
N ARG A 13 32.14 12.41 13.54
CA ARG A 13 31.41 11.24 14.02
C ARG A 13 30.87 10.46 12.82
N LYS A 14 31.04 9.14 12.82
CA LYS A 14 30.40 8.24 11.84
C LYS A 14 28.89 8.24 12.12
N TYR A 15 28.09 8.59 11.12
CA TYR A 15 26.64 8.38 11.15
C TYR A 15 26.36 6.87 11.16
N SER A 16 25.50 6.40 12.05
CA SER A 16 25.01 5.02 12.02
C SER A 16 24.00 4.87 10.90
N GLU A 17 24.17 3.87 10.04
CA GLU A 17 23.33 3.57 8.86
C GLU A 17 21.88 3.15 9.18
N GLY A 18 21.43 3.30 10.44
CA GLY A 18 20.09 2.91 10.89
C GLY A 18 19.25 4.03 11.50
N GLN A 19 19.71 5.29 11.46
CA GLN A 19 18.99 6.40 12.08
C GLN A 19 18.07 7.07 11.04
N SER A 20 16.75 6.96 11.23
CA SER A 20 15.75 7.69 10.43
C SER A 20 15.93 9.20 10.61
N ASN A 21 15.84 9.96 9.52
CA ASN A 21 16.01 11.40 9.54
C ASN A 21 14.76 12.06 10.16
N MET A 22 14.92 13.23 10.79
CA MET A 22 13.78 13.93 11.42
C MET A 22 12.71 14.31 10.39
N ASP A 23 13.14 14.58 9.15
CA ASP A 23 12.27 14.85 8.00
C ASP A 23 11.41 13.65 7.59
N ASP A 24 11.79 12.41 7.96
CA ASP A 24 10.96 11.21 7.70
C ASP A 24 9.64 11.22 8.49
N TYR A 25 9.58 12.04 9.56
CA TYR A 25 8.40 12.21 10.42
C TYR A 25 7.62 13.51 10.13
N HIS A 26 8.13 14.36 9.25
CA HIS A 26 7.35 15.48 8.72
C HIS A 26 6.46 14.97 7.59
N ASP A 27 5.16 15.32 7.62
CA ASP A 27 4.29 15.16 6.44
C ASP A 27 4.75 16.14 5.37
N SER A 28 5.83 15.78 4.70
CA SER A 28 6.30 16.45 3.50
C SER A 28 5.21 16.36 2.44
N THR A 29 5.00 17.46 1.71
CA THR A 29 4.02 17.52 0.61
C THR A 29 4.30 16.50 -0.49
N GLU A 30 5.54 16.00 -0.57
CA GLU A 30 5.96 14.98 -1.52
C GLU A 30 5.83 13.56 -0.94
N LEU A 31 4.92 12.79 -1.51
CA LEU A 31 4.76 11.37 -1.19
C LEU A 31 5.82 10.53 -1.87
N ASN A 32 6.65 9.85 -1.09
CA ASN A 32 7.55 8.83 -1.64
C ASN A 32 6.76 7.69 -2.29
N GLU A 33 7.34 7.08 -3.34
CA GLU A 33 6.67 6.03 -4.15
C GLU A 33 6.26 4.80 -3.33
N GLN A 34 7.04 4.45 -2.30
CA GLN A 34 6.77 3.31 -1.43
C GLN A 34 5.50 3.54 -0.60
N ARG A 35 5.36 4.73 0.00
CA ARG A 35 4.17 5.16 0.76
C ARG A 35 2.97 5.27 -0.17
N PHE A 36 3.13 5.85 -1.37
CA PHE A 36 2.08 5.89 -2.38
C PHE A 36 1.55 4.51 -2.74
N THR A 37 2.44 3.54 -2.99
CA THR A 37 2.08 2.15 -3.29
C THR A 37 1.36 1.49 -2.12
N ARG A 38 1.81 1.73 -0.88
CA ARG A 38 1.14 1.21 0.34
C ARG A 38 -0.26 1.78 0.52
N ILE A 39 -0.46 3.08 0.26
CA ILE A 39 -1.77 3.73 0.33
C ILE A 39 -2.71 3.13 -0.73
N ASN A 40 -2.28 3.04 -2.00
CA ASN A 40 -3.08 2.44 -3.07
C ASN A 40 -3.52 1.01 -2.73
N ARG A 41 -2.61 0.22 -2.17
CA ARG A 41 -2.91 -1.15 -1.74
C ARG A 41 -3.96 -1.21 -0.62
N ALA A 42 -3.84 -0.33 0.37
CA ALA A 42 -4.84 -0.25 1.45
C ALA A 42 -6.20 0.21 0.92
N LEU A 43 -6.22 1.20 0.02
CA LEU A 43 -7.41 1.72 -0.63
C LEU A 43 -8.17 0.63 -1.39
N VAL A 44 -7.49 -0.13 -2.27
CA VAL A 44 -8.10 -1.21 -3.06
C VAL A 44 -8.73 -2.26 -2.13
N LYS A 45 -8.00 -2.69 -1.10
CA LYS A 45 -8.50 -3.67 -0.13
C LYS A 45 -9.74 -3.19 0.59
N PHE A 46 -9.79 -1.91 0.98
CA PHE A 46 -10.96 -1.31 1.61
C PHE A 46 -12.18 -1.34 0.68
N PHE A 47 -12.02 -0.95 -0.59
CA PHE A 47 -13.12 -0.97 -1.56
C PHE A 47 -13.69 -2.38 -1.78
N ILE A 48 -12.81 -3.39 -1.91
CA ILE A 48 -13.22 -4.78 -2.15
C ILE A 48 -13.85 -5.39 -0.89
N ALA A 49 -13.17 -5.30 0.26
CA ALA A 49 -13.60 -5.96 1.48
C ALA A 49 -14.92 -5.39 2.02
N CYS A 50 -15.20 -4.11 1.76
CA CYS A 50 -16.43 -3.45 2.19
C CYS A 50 -17.50 -3.36 1.08
N GLY A 51 -17.23 -3.89 -0.13
CA GLY A 51 -18.19 -3.85 -1.24
C GLY A 51 -18.55 -2.42 -1.69
N ILE A 52 -17.61 -1.48 -1.60
CA ILE A 52 -17.85 -0.07 -1.92
C ILE A 52 -17.87 0.09 -3.44
N ALA A 53 -18.90 0.78 -3.95
CA ALA A 53 -18.99 1.10 -5.36
C ALA A 53 -17.76 1.90 -5.82
N PHE A 54 -17.06 1.44 -6.86
CA PHE A 54 -15.82 2.08 -7.32
C PHE A 54 -15.98 3.54 -7.75
N ARG A 55 -17.20 3.98 -8.07
CA ARG A 55 -17.51 5.40 -8.35
C ARG A 55 -17.20 6.31 -7.16
N VAL A 56 -17.18 5.79 -5.94
CA VAL A 56 -16.88 6.55 -4.72
C VAL A 56 -15.45 7.09 -4.71
N VAL A 57 -14.49 6.43 -5.37
CA VAL A 57 -13.08 6.87 -5.37
C VAL A 57 -12.87 8.24 -6.03
N GLU A 58 -13.76 8.61 -6.95
CA GLU A 58 -13.76 9.90 -7.65
C GLU A 58 -14.79 10.88 -7.07
N HIS A 59 -15.55 10.46 -6.05
CA HIS A 59 -16.59 11.29 -5.46
C HIS A 59 -15.98 12.41 -4.62
N LEU A 60 -16.47 13.65 -4.79
CA LEU A 60 -15.87 14.84 -4.16
C LEU A 60 -15.73 14.72 -2.63
N PHE A 61 -16.76 14.21 -1.93
CA PHE A 61 -16.67 13.97 -0.48
C PHE A 61 -15.56 12.99 -0.10
N PHE A 62 -15.33 11.95 -0.89
CA PHE A 62 -14.28 10.98 -0.64
C PHE A 62 -12.90 11.59 -0.90
N ILE A 63 -12.75 12.32 -2.01
CA ILE A 63 -11.51 13.04 -2.32
C ILE A 63 -11.17 14.03 -1.21
N ASN A 64 -12.14 14.84 -0.77
CA ASN A 64 -11.92 15.81 0.32
C ASN A 64 -11.54 15.11 1.62
N PHE A 65 -12.23 14.03 1.99
CA PHE A 65 -11.87 13.22 3.15
C PHE A 65 -10.43 12.70 3.09
N ILE A 66 -10.01 12.20 1.92
CA ILE A 66 -8.64 11.72 1.72
C ILE A 66 -7.63 12.87 1.77
N LYS A 67 -7.98 14.06 1.29
CA LYS A 67 -7.13 15.26 1.37
C LYS A 67 -6.93 15.75 2.81
N GLU A 68 -7.96 15.67 3.64
CA GLU A 68 -7.84 15.97 5.09
C GLU A 68 -6.92 14.98 5.80
N LEU A 69 -6.92 13.70 5.37
CA LEU A 69 -6.01 12.69 5.93
C LEU A 69 -4.59 12.79 5.37
N ASN A 70 -4.43 13.16 4.11
CA ASN A 70 -3.15 13.28 3.43
C ASN A 70 -3.25 14.22 2.22
N ALA A 71 -2.80 15.46 2.38
CA ALA A 71 -2.86 16.48 1.34
C ALA A 71 -2.06 16.13 0.07
N GLY A 72 -0.93 15.43 0.23
CA GLY A 72 -0.05 15.02 -0.87
C GLY A 72 -0.60 13.88 -1.71
N TYR A 73 -1.56 13.10 -1.20
CA TYR A 73 -2.10 11.95 -1.92
C TYR A 73 -3.24 12.36 -2.86
N ASN A 74 -3.17 11.91 -4.11
CA ASN A 74 -4.25 12.04 -5.07
C ASN A 74 -4.91 10.67 -5.23
N THR A 75 -6.23 10.63 -5.06
CA THR A 75 -7.02 9.42 -5.29
C THR A 75 -6.90 8.99 -6.75
N PRO A 76 -6.80 7.69 -7.03
CA PRO A 76 -6.80 7.20 -8.40
C PRO A 76 -8.16 7.43 -9.05
N THR A 77 -8.18 7.43 -10.38
CA THR A 77 -9.44 7.33 -11.12
C THR A 77 -10.06 5.96 -10.93
N ARG A 78 -11.36 5.84 -11.19
CA ARG A 78 -12.09 4.57 -11.17
C ARG A 78 -11.44 3.56 -12.13
N GLU A 79 -11.02 4.03 -13.29
CA GLU A 79 -10.37 3.20 -14.30
C GLU A 79 -9.03 2.64 -13.80
N VAL A 80 -8.18 3.49 -13.21
CA VAL A 80 -6.91 3.05 -12.61
C VAL A 80 -7.14 2.09 -11.44
N LEU A 81 -8.16 2.37 -10.61
CA LEU A 81 -8.52 1.49 -9.50
C LEU A 81 -8.88 0.07 -9.97
N VAL A 82 -9.71 -0.04 -11.00
CA VAL A 82 -10.21 -1.34 -11.50
C VAL A 82 -9.20 -2.03 -12.41
N ASN A 83 -8.67 -1.34 -13.41
CA ASN A 83 -7.90 -1.99 -14.47
C ASN A 83 -6.42 -2.19 -14.11
N GLN A 84 -5.92 -1.51 -13.08
CA GLN A 84 -4.51 -1.60 -12.69
C GLN A 84 -4.34 -2.05 -11.25
N LEU A 85 -4.92 -1.32 -10.30
CA LEU A 85 -4.65 -1.55 -8.88
C LEU A 85 -5.32 -2.84 -8.38
N LEU A 86 -6.58 -3.09 -8.78
CA LEU A 86 -7.30 -4.32 -8.47
C LEU A 86 -6.63 -5.53 -9.14
N GLU A 87 -6.32 -5.46 -10.43
CA GLU A 87 -5.62 -6.53 -11.16
C GLU A 87 -4.27 -6.90 -10.51
N ARG A 88 -3.52 -5.88 -10.06
CA ARG A 88 -2.26 -6.09 -9.34
C ARG A 88 -2.45 -6.81 -8.01
N GLU A 89 -3.45 -6.43 -7.20
CA GLU A 89 -3.73 -7.13 -5.95
C GLU A 89 -4.27 -8.55 -6.19
N LEU A 90 -5.11 -8.74 -7.22
CA LEU A 90 -5.60 -10.05 -7.64
C LEU A 90 -4.44 -10.98 -8.03
N ALA A 91 -3.50 -10.49 -8.83
CA ALA A 91 -2.30 -11.25 -9.21
C ALA A 91 -1.46 -11.64 -7.98
N GLN A 92 -1.29 -10.75 -7.00
CA GLN A 92 -0.57 -11.08 -5.77
C GLN A 92 -1.29 -12.14 -4.92
N VAL A 93 -2.61 -12.04 -4.80
CA VAL A 93 -3.41 -13.04 -4.06
C VAL A 93 -3.34 -14.38 -4.76
N ASN A 94 -3.55 -14.42 -6.08
CA ASN A 94 -3.47 -15.66 -6.86
C ASN A 94 -2.08 -16.29 -6.77
N PHE A 95 -1.02 -15.49 -6.88
CA PHE A 95 0.35 -15.98 -6.70
C PHE A 95 0.55 -16.62 -5.33
N LYS A 96 0.08 -15.94 -4.26
CA LYS A 96 0.18 -16.47 -2.90
C LYS A 96 -0.60 -17.77 -2.73
N VAL A 97 -1.85 -17.81 -3.19
CA VAL A 97 -2.70 -19.00 -3.12
C VAL A 97 -2.05 -20.17 -3.86
N ASN A 98 -1.60 -19.95 -5.10
CA ASN A 98 -0.91 -20.99 -5.87
C ASN A 98 0.37 -21.48 -5.17
N SER A 99 1.16 -20.56 -4.60
CA SER A 99 2.37 -20.93 -3.86
C SER A 99 2.09 -21.75 -2.59
N GLU A 100 0.91 -21.58 -1.98
CA GLU A 100 0.47 -22.39 -0.83
C GLU A 100 -0.07 -23.75 -1.29
N LEU A 101 -0.83 -23.78 -2.39
CA LEU A 101 -1.34 -25.02 -3.00
C LEU A 101 -0.21 -25.93 -3.48
N GLU A 102 0.82 -25.40 -4.14
CA GLU A 102 1.99 -26.17 -4.60
C GLU A 102 2.77 -26.84 -3.46
N LYS A 103 2.70 -26.29 -2.24
CA LYS A 103 3.35 -26.87 -1.05
C LYS A 103 2.47 -27.92 -0.37
N GLY A 104 1.17 -27.97 -0.69
CA GLY A 104 0.23 -28.91 -0.10
C GLY A 104 0.36 -30.30 -0.72
N MET A 105 0.57 -31.33 0.09
CA MET A 105 0.63 -32.73 -0.39
C MET A 105 -0.73 -33.43 -0.39
N ASN A 106 -1.61 -33.10 0.55
CA ASN A 106 -2.90 -33.78 0.77
C ASN A 106 -4.05 -32.78 0.62
N LEU A 107 -4.24 -32.25 -0.59
CA LEU A 107 -5.31 -31.30 -0.89
C LEU A 107 -6.63 -32.05 -1.10
N THR A 108 -7.71 -31.54 -0.50
CA THR A 108 -9.07 -32.07 -0.71
C THR A 108 -9.91 -31.00 -1.39
N LEU A 109 -10.55 -31.36 -2.50
CA LEU A 109 -11.52 -30.51 -3.20
C LEU A 109 -12.92 -30.83 -2.70
N THR A 110 -13.70 -29.81 -2.34
CA THR A 110 -15.09 -29.95 -1.89
C THR A 110 -16.01 -29.17 -2.81
N PHE A 111 -17.23 -29.67 -3.02
CA PHE A 111 -18.25 -29.06 -3.87
C PHE A 111 -19.49 -28.74 -3.03
N ASP A 112 -19.99 -27.51 -3.08
CA ASP A 112 -21.27 -27.13 -2.47
C ASP A 112 -22.36 -27.05 -3.55
N GLY A 113 -23.10 -28.14 -3.74
CA GLY A 113 -24.15 -28.23 -4.76
C GLY A 113 -25.43 -27.47 -4.40
N TRP A 114 -25.38 -26.14 -4.27
CA TRP A 114 -26.57 -25.33 -4.00
C TRP A 114 -27.21 -24.78 -5.28
N THR A 115 -28.55 -24.67 -5.26
CA THR A 115 -29.34 -24.11 -6.38
C THR A 115 -30.01 -22.83 -5.90
N SER A 116 -29.86 -21.74 -6.65
CA SER A 116 -30.54 -20.47 -6.33
C SER A 116 -32.06 -20.60 -6.40
N GLY A 117 -32.79 -19.66 -5.76
CA GLY A 117 -34.25 -19.58 -5.87
C GLY A 117 -34.80 -19.40 -7.30
N THR A 118 -33.92 -19.15 -8.27
CA THR A 118 -34.24 -19.09 -9.71
C THR A 118 -33.95 -20.41 -10.45
N HIS A 119 -33.73 -21.51 -9.72
CA HIS A 119 -33.41 -22.84 -10.25
C HIS A 119 -32.13 -22.89 -11.10
N ARG A 120 -31.19 -21.98 -10.84
CA ARG A 120 -29.86 -21.98 -11.45
C ARG A 120 -28.86 -22.58 -10.47
N SER A 121 -28.14 -23.61 -10.90
CA SER A 121 -26.87 -23.99 -10.28
C SER A 121 -25.90 -22.82 -10.40
N ILE A 122 -25.21 -22.52 -9.30
CA ILE A 122 -24.15 -21.51 -9.23
C ILE A 122 -22.81 -22.22 -9.43
#